data_AF-A0A0C9ZI26-F1
#
_entry.id   AF-A0A0C9ZI26-F1
#
_cell.length_a   1.000
_cell.length_b   1.000
_cell.length_c   1.000
_cell.angle_alpha   90.00
_cell.angle_beta   90.00
_cell.angle_gamma   90.00
#
_symmetry.space_group_name_H-M   'P 1'
#
loop_
_entity.id
_entity.type
_entity.pdbx_description
1 polymer ?
#
loop_
_entity_poly.entity_id
_entity_poly.type
_entity_poly.pdbx_seq_one_letter_code
_entity_poly.pdbx_strand_id
1 'polypeptide(L)'
;MAVKRYYTKEGFVYVPELKKNGRNWNEYREQVLEVTRIQNLLGHLAGVEQKPKVAGNELEEWLQQDSSAQSMLMWNIPDSLFSRIRHLETAHEMFNYLATTF
;
A
#
# COMPACT_ATOMS: atom_id res chain seq x y z
N MET A 1 -11.76 13.97 4.98
CA MET A 1 -10.98 12.73 5.19
C MET A 1 -9.57 13.10 5.61
N ALA A 2 -9.01 12.39 6.60
CA ALA A 2 -7.77 12.78 7.26
C ALA A 2 -6.55 12.38 6.41
N VAL A 3 -5.73 13.39 6.12
CA VAL A 3 -4.40 13.27 5.55
C VAL A 3 -3.51 12.43 6.48
N LYS A 4 -3.09 11.22 6.07
CA LYS A 4 -2.10 10.45 6.85
C LYS A 4 -0.69 10.92 6.53
N ARG A 5 0.04 11.25 7.59
CA ARG A 5 1.46 11.62 7.56
C ARG A 5 2.29 10.44 8.01
N TYR A 6 3.33 10.15 7.26
CA TYR A 6 4.29 9.10 7.58
C TYR A 6 5.63 9.74 7.93
N TYR A 7 6.13 9.45 9.13
CA TYR A 7 7.35 10.06 9.63
C TYR A 7 8.59 9.44 9.00
N THR A 8 9.55 10.30 8.69
CA THR A 8 10.85 9.95 8.12
C THR A 8 11.95 10.65 8.91
N LYS A 9 13.21 10.29 8.65
CA LYS A 9 14.37 10.98 9.23
C LYS A 9 14.47 12.45 8.77
N GLU A 10 13.90 12.78 7.61
CA GLU A 10 14.01 14.10 6.96
C GLU A 10 12.73 14.95 7.11
N GLY A 11 11.70 14.44 7.79
CA GLY A 11 10.42 15.12 7.96
C GLY A 11 9.24 14.17 7.90
N PHE A 12 8.19 14.55 7.17
CA PHE A 12 7.02 13.70 6.93
C PHE A 12 6.67 13.61 5.45
N VAL A 13 6.25 12.43 5.02
CA VAL A 13 5.68 12.19 3.70
C VAL A 13 4.17 12.15 3.82
N TYR A 14 3.48 12.84 2.92
CA TYR A 14 2.04 12.87 2.86
C TYR A 14 1.55 11.96 1.74
N VAL A 15 0.68 11.00 2.08
CA VAL A 15 -0.04 10.23 1.06
C VAL A 15 -1.42 10.86 0.87
N PRO A 16 -1.72 11.43 -0.32
CA PRO A 16 -3.04 11.96 -0.59
C PRO A 16 -4.09 10.85 -0.62
N GLU A 17 -5.34 11.20 -0.40
CA GLU A 17 -6.43 10.27 -0.72
C GLU A 17 -6.55 10.14 -2.24
N LEU A 18 -6.69 8.91 -2.75
CA LEU A 18 -6.92 8.67 -4.17
C LEU A 18 -8.30 9.21 -4.58
N LYS A 19 -8.35 10.14 -5.53
CA LYS A 19 -9.62 10.67 -6.03
C LYS A 19 -10.38 9.57 -6.76
N LYS A 20 -11.71 9.51 -6.55
CA LYS A 20 -12.61 8.53 -7.20
C LYS A 20 -12.49 8.47 -8.73
N ASN A 21 -12.07 9.56 -9.36
CA ASN A 21 -11.89 9.69 -10.80
C ASN A 21 -10.44 9.49 -11.27
N GLY A 22 -9.54 9.06 -10.39
CA GLY A 22 -8.14 8.77 -10.72
C GLY A 22 -7.26 9.97 -11.05
N ARG A 23 -7.77 11.22 -11.02
CA ARG A 23 -7.00 12.39 -11.50
C ARG A 23 -5.68 12.65 -10.78
N ASN A 24 -5.52 12.18 -9.55
CA ASN A 24 -4.27 12.28 -8.79
C ASN A 24 -3.55 10.94 -8.65
N TRP A 25 -3.81 9.96 -9.54
CA TRP A 25 -3.19 8.64 -9.47
C TRP A 25 -1.65 8.71 -9.43
N ASN A 26 -1.01 9.49 -10.31
CA ASN A 26 0.44 9.61 -10.35
C ASN A 26 1.02 10.13 -9.02
N GLU A 27 0.41 11.17 -8.45
CA GLU A 27 0.80 11.74 -7.15
C GLU A 27 0.59 10.72 -6.02
N TYR A 28 -0.60 10.09 -5.97
CA TYR A 28 -0.90 9.04 -5.00
C TYR A 28 0.13 7.91 -5.06
N ARG A 29 0.39 7.39 -6.28
CA ARG A 29 1.31 6.29 -6.55
C ARG A 29 2.71 6.63 -6.09
N GLU A 30 3.21 7.81 -6.45
CA GLU A 30 4.55 8.26 -6.07
C GLU A 30 4.71 8.33 -4.54
N GLN A 31 3.73 8.93 -3.84
CA GLN A 31 3.78 9.03 -2.38
C GLN A 31 3.66 7.67 -1.69
N VAL A 32 2.82 6.75 -2.19
CA VAL A 32 2.75 5.37 -1.67
C VAL A 32 4.09 4.65 -1.87
N LEU A 33 4.69 4.75 -3.04
CA LEU A 33 5.99 4.12 -3.32
C LEU A 33 7.09 4.69 -2.42
N GLU A 34 7.09 6.00 -2.17
CA GLU A 34 8.08 6.62 -1.31
C GLU A 34 7.92 6.18 0.15
N VAL A 35 6.70 6.19 0.69
CA VAL A 35 6.45 5.74 2.07
C VAL A 35 6.78 4.26 2.24
N THR A 36 6.38 3.41 1.29
CA THR A 36 6.70 1.98 1.36
C THR A 36 8.20 1.73 1.25
N ARG A 37 8.94 2.52 0.47
CA ARG A 37 10.40 2.47 0.42
C ARG A 37 11.03 2.82 1.78
N ILE A 38 10.56 3.90 2.42
CA ILE A 38 11.06 4.33 3.74
C ILE A 38 10.77 3.28 4.82
N GLN A 39 9.62 2.60 4.74
CA GLN A 39 9.23 1.56 5.69
C GLN A 39 9.77 0.17 5.37
N ASN A 40 10.59 0.03 4.32
CA ASN A 40 11.09 -1.25 3.83
C ASN A 40 9.98 -2.24 3.43
N LEU A 41 8.85 -1.73 2.92
CA LEU A 41 7.68 -2.48 2.46
C LEU A 41 7.53 -2.48 0.93
N LEU A 42 8.40 -1.78 0.20
CA LEU A 42 8.31 -1.65 -1.26
C LEU A 42 8.32 -3.02 -1.96
N GLY A 43 9.05 -4.00 -1.40
CA GLY A 43 9.10 -5.36 -1.94
C GLY A 43 7.74 -6.06 -1.98
N HIS A 44 6.92 -5.87 -0.94
CA HIS A 44 5.56 -6.39 -0.84
C HIS A 44 4.62 -5.73 -1.84
N LEU A 45 4.71 -4.40 -1.99
CA LEU A 45 3.90 -3.66 -2.95
C LEU A 45 4.24 -4.05 -4.41
N ALA A 46 5.52 -4.21 -4.70
CA ALA A 46 6.03 -4.59 -6.03
C ALA A 46 5.83 -6.09 -6.34
N GLY A 47 5.48 -6.91 -5.35
CA GLY A 47 5.31 -8.36 -5.50
C GLY A 47 6.64 -9.12 -5.67
N VAL A 48 7.77 -8.47 -5.37
CA VAL A 48 9.09 -9.11 -5.41
C VAL A 48 9.40 -9.87 -4.12
N GLU A 49 8.81 -9.45 -2.99
CA GLU A 49 8.91 -10.15 -1.72
C GLU A 49 7.93 -11.33 -1.70
N GLN A 50 8.43 -12.53 -1.94
CA GLN A 50 7.60 -13.72 -2.10
C GLN A 50 7.11 -14.26 -0.75
N LYS A 51 5.81 -14.57 -0.67
CA LYS A 51 5.23 -15.21 0.52
C LYS A 51 5.92 -16.54 0.82
N PRO A 52 6.49 -16.73 2.02
CA PRO A 52 7.08 -18.01 2.40
C PRO A 52 6.05 -19.14 2.35
N LYS A 53 6.47 -20.31 1.85
CA LYS A 53 5.58 -21.49 1.69
C LYS A 53 5.48 -22.33 2.96
N VAL A 54 6.44 -22.19 3.86
CA VAL A 54 6.55 -22.98 5.08
C VAL A 54 6.12 -22.10 6.25
N ALA A 55 5.32 -22.66 7.15
CA ALA A 55 4.94 -21.97 8.37
C ALA A 55 6.17 -21.73 9.28
N GLY A 56 6.21 -20.57 9.92
CA GLY A 56 7.30 -20.17 10.81
C GLY A 56 7.45 -18.65 10.88
N ASN A 57 8.49 -18.20 11.59
CA ASN A 57 8.73 -16.78 11.86
C ASN A 57 8.83 -15.94 10.58
N GLU A 58 9.43 -16.47 9.51
CA GLU A 58 9.53 -15.76 8.22
C GLU A 58 8.15 -15.50 7.60
N LEU A 59 7.23 -16.48 7.68
CA LEU A 59 5.86 -16.30 7.18
C LEU A 59 5.10 -15.27 8.03
N GLU A 60 5.26 -15.31 9.35
CA GLU A 60 4.63 -14.35 10.25
C GLU A 60 5.13 -12.92 10.00
N GLU A 61 6.45 -12.74 9.84
CA GLU A 61 7.04 -11.46 9.50
C GLU A 61 6.55 -10.96 8.14
N TRP A 62 6.53 -11.83 7.13
CA TRP A 62 6.02 -11.49 5.80
C TRP A 62 4.56 -11.03 5.87
N LEU A 63 3.69 -11.78 6.57
CA LEU A 63 2.27 -11.44 6.74
C LEU A 63 2.09 -10.11 7.46
N GLN A 64 2.90 -9.83 8.47
CA GLN A 64 2.87 -8.57 9.22
C GLN A 64 3.27 -7.37 8.34
N GLN A 65 4.29 -7.54 7.51
CA GLN A 65 4.76 -6.52 6.58
C GLN A 65 3.75 -6.29 5.45
N ASP A 66 3.22 -7.34 4.84
CA ASP A 66 2.19 -7.25 3.80
C ASP A 66 0.90 -6.60 4.36
N SER A 67 0.44 -6.99 5.55
CA SER A 67 -0.71 -6.35 6.21
C SER A 67 -0.49 -4.86 6.48
N SER A 68 0.76 -4.45 6.75
CA SER A 68 1.13 -3.05 6.95
C SER A 68 1.05 -2.27 5.63
N ALA A 69 1.51 -2.87 4.53
CA ALA A 69 1.37 -2.31 3.18
C ALA A 69 -0.10 -2.23 2.73
N GLN A 70 -0.91 -3.28 2.95
CA GLN A 70 -2.35 -3.27 2.68
C GLN A 70 -3.06 -2.13 3.42
N SER A 71 -2.78 -2.00 4.73
CA SER A 71 -3.36 -0.94 5.55
C SER A 71 -3.04 0.45 4.97
N MET A 72 -1.80 0.67 4.53
CA MET A 72 -1.39 1.94 3.92
C MET A 72 -2.24 2.30 2.70
N LEU A 73 -2.53 1.33 1.82
CA LEU A 73 -3.41 1.53 0.68
C LEU A 73 -4.84 1.82 1.13
N MET A 74 -5.40 0.98 2.00
CA MET A 74 -6.78 1.05 2.47
C MET A 74 -7.12 2.38 3.16
N TRP A 75 -6.19 2.96 3.92
CA TRP A 75 -6.41 4.23 4.62
C TRP A 75 -6.45 5.46 3.70
N ASN A 76 -5.90 5.36 2.49
CA ASN A 76 -5.73 6.49 1.58
C ASN A 76 -6.55 6.33 0.29
N ILE A 77 -7.63 5.54 0.35
CA ILE A 77 -8.59 5.40 -0.74
C ILE A 77 -10.02 5.69 -0.27
N PRO A 78 -10.92 6.10 -1.16
CA PRO A 78 -12.33 6.31 -0.85
C PRO A 78 -13.05 4.98 -0.64
N ASP A 79 -14.10 4.98 0.19
CA ASP A 79 -14.90 3.80 0.54
C ASP A 79 -15.42 3.01 -0.69
N SER A 80 -15.73 3.72 -1.78
CA SER A 80 -16.18 3.12 -3.03
C SER A 80 -15.12 2.25 -3.72
N LEU A 81 -13.83 2.54 -3.50
CA LEU A 81 -12.72 1.72 -3.95
C LEU A 81 -12.33 0.67 -2.90
N PHE A 82 -12.46 1.01 -1.62
CA PHE A 82 -12.22 0.07 -0.53
C PHE A 82 -13.02 -1.22 -0.68
N SER A 83 -14.32 -1.11 -0.97
CA SER A 83 -15.19 -2.27 -1.20
C SER A 83 -14.73 -3.16 -2.37
N ARG A 84 -14.01 -2.58 -3.34
CA ARG A 84 -13.50 -3.28 -4.52
C ARG A 84 -12.16 -3.95 -4.31
N ILE A 85 -11.35 -3.50 -3.35
CA ILE A 85 -10.00 -4.06 -3.15
C ILE A 85 -9.85 -4.89 -1.87
N ARG A 86 -10.75 -4.74 -0.89
CA ARG A 86 -10.65 -5.41 0.43
C ARG A 86 -10.66 -6.94 0.43
N HIS A 87 -10.97 -7.56 -0.71
CA HIS A 87 -11.02 -9.01 -0.88
C HIS A 87 -9.73 -9.56 -1.51
N LEU A 88 -8.84 -8.68 -1.97
CA LEU A 88 -7.54 -9.06 -2.51
C LEU A 88 -6.63 -9.50 -1.36
N GLU A 89 -5.83 -10.53 -1.59
CA GLU A 89 -5.12 -11.24 -0.54
C GLU A 89 -3.83 -10.53 -0.12
N THR A 90 -3.24 -9.74 -1.02
CA THR A 90 -1.92 -9.12 -0.81
C THR A 90 -1.91 -7.63 -1.14
N ALA A 91 -0.95 -6.90 -0.56
CA ALA A 91 -0.73 -5.50 -0.90
C ALA A 91 -0.36 -5.33 -2.39
N HIS A 92 0.35 -6.31 -2.95
CA HIS A 92 0.67 -6.34 -4.37
C HIS A 92 -0.59 -6.36 -5.24
N GLU A 93 -1.52 -7.26 -4.96
CA GLU A 93 -2.78 -7.36 -5.70
C GLU A 93 -3.60 -6.07 -5.60
N MET A 94 -3.71 -5.50 -4.38
CA MET A 94 -4.38 -4.23 -4.17
C MET A 94 -3.75 -3.10 -4.99
N PHE A 95 -2.42 -2.98 -4.96
CA PHE A 95 -1.71 -1.94 -5.70
C PHE A 95 -1.84 -2.12 -7.21
N ASN A 96 -1.74 -3.36 -7.70
CA ASN A 96 -1.87 -3.67 -9.12
C ASN A 96 -3.29 -3.42 -9.64
N TYR A 97 -4.31 -3.72 -8.82
CA TYR A 97 -5.70 -3.37 -9.14
C TYR A 97 -5.85 -1.87 -9.35
N LEU A 98 -5.33 -1.05 -8.43
CA LEU A 98 -5.38 0.41 -8.54
C LEU A 98 -4.62 0.90 -9.78
N ALA A 99 -3.44 0.35 -10.05
CA ALA A 99 -2.61 0.69 -11.21
C ALA A 99 -3.21 0.29 -12.56
N THR A 100 -4.07 -0.73 -12.59
CA THR A 100 -4.80 -1.13 -13.79
C THR A 100 -6.08 -0.29 -13.96
N THR A 101 -6.62 0.24 -12.86
CA THR A 101 -7.87 1.01 -12.86
C THR A 101 -7.67 2.48 -13.24
N PHE A 102 -6.50 3.08 -12.95
CA PHE A 102 -6.21 4.50 -13.10
C PHE A 102 -4.88 4.75 -13.80
#